data_AF-A0AA41KB03-F1
#
_entry.id   AF-A0AA41KB03-F1
#
_cell.length_a   1.000
_cell.length_b   1.000
_cell.length_c   1.000
_cell.angle_alpha   90.00
_cell.angle_beta   90.00
_cell.angle_gamma   90.00
#
_symmetry.space_group_name_H-M   'P 1'
#
loop_
_entity.id
_entity.type
_entity.pdbx_description
1 polymer ?
#
loop_
_entity_poly.entity_id
_entity_poly.type
_entity_poly.pdbx_seq_one_letter_code
_entity_poly.pdbx_strand_id
1 'polypeptide(L)' 'MTGHSLSLSVADLVLASIALSMAAASLGAVLTSVSLVTALSAGSLPATGSIGYALFYDPPVPDGAG' A
#
# COMPACT_ATOMS: atom_id res chain seq x y z
N MET A 1 -5.46 -30.54 4.86
CA MET A 1 -5.24 -29.48 5.87
C MET A 1 -4.00 -28.71 5.43
N THR A 2 -4.15 -27.83 4.44
CA THR A 2 -3.06 -27.05 3.85
C THR A 2 -2.77 -25.86 4.76
N GLY A 3 -1.61 -25.87 5.40
CA GLY A 3 -1.11 -24.70 6.10
C GLY A 3 -0.94 -23.56 5.09
N HIS A 4 -1.85 -22.59 5.11
CA HIS A 4 -1.52 -21.23 4.66
C HIS A 4 -0.53 -20.70 5.70
N SER A 5 0.76 -20.95 5.48
CA SER A 5 1.79 -20.12 6.09
C SER A 5 1.35 -18.69 5.82
N LEU A 6 1.19 -17.91 6.89
CA LEU A 6 0.84 -16.49 6.85
C LEU A 6 1.99 -15.65 6.27
N SER A 7 2.64 -16.13 5.20
CA SER A 7 3.56 -15.35 4.39
C SER A 7 2.70 -14.43 3.55
N LEU A 8 2.38 -13.29 4.14
CA LEU A 8 1.84 -12.13 3.44
C LEU A 8 2.78 -11.82 2.27
N SER A 9 2.29 -11.94 1.04
CA SER A 9 3.09 -11.62 -0.14
C SER A 9 3.40 -10.12 -0.15
N VAL A 10 4.54 -9.74 -0.71
CA VAL A 10 4.90 -8.33 -0.92
C VAL A 10 3.77 -7.60 -1.66
N ALA A 11 3.10 -8.26 -2.59
CA ALA A 11 1.95 -7.71 -3.32
C ALA A 11 0.76 -7.40 -2.38
N ASP A 12 0.47 -8.28 -1.42
CA ASP A 12 -0.60 -8.05 -0.43
C ASP A 12 -0.25 -6.90 0.51
N LEU A 13 1.03 -6.77 0.89
CA LEU A 13 1.54 -5.64 1.68
C LEU A 13 1.37 -4.30 0.94
N VAL A 14 1.70 -4.27 -0.36
CA VAL A 14 1.51 -3.09 -1.21
C VAL A 14 0.03 -2.75 -1.31
N LEU A 15 -0.83 -3.73 -1.57
CA LEU A 15 -2.27 -3.52 -1.67
C LEU A 15 -2.87 -2.99 -0.35
N ALA A 16 -2.46 -3.57 0.78
CA ALA A 16 -2.84 -3.10 2.10
C ALA A 16 -2.37 -1.67 2.37
N SER A 17 -1.16 -1.30 1.94
CA SER A 17 -0.64 0.07 2.11
C SER A 17 -1.43 1.12 1.33
N ILE A 18 -1.87 0.79 0.11
CA ILE A 18 -2.72 1.66 -0.72
C ILE A 18 -4.07 1.86 -0.04
N ALA A 19 -4.72 0.77 0.37
CA ALA A 19 -6.02 0.81 1.05
C ALA A 19 -5.95 1.59 2.37
N LEU A 20 -4.91 1.35 3.17
CA LEU A 20 -4.68 2.03 4.45
C LEU A 20 -4.46 3.53 4.25
N SER A 21 -3.66 3.93 3.24
CA SER A 21 -3.42 5.33 2.95
C SER A 21 -4.68 6.07 2.49
N MET A 22 -5.49 5.45 1.62
CA MET A 22 -6.78 6.02 1.20
C MET A 22 -7.78 6.12 2.35
N ALA A 23 -7.83 5.12 3.23
CA ALA A 23 -8.67 5.17 4.42
C ALA A 23 -8.23 6.30 5.37
N ALA A 24 -6.93 6.44 5.63
CA ALA A 24 -6.38 7.50 6.46
C ALA A 24 -6.63 8.90 5.87
N ALA A 25 -6.47 9.07 4.56
CA ALA A 25 -6.78 10.32 3.87
C ALA A 25 -8.28 10.67 3.96
N SER A 26 -9.16 9.68 3.77
CA SER A 26 -10.61 9.87 3.86
C SER A 26 -11.03 10.27 5.28
N LEU A 27 -10.51 9.59 6.30
CA LEU A 27 -10.71 9.95 7.71
C LEU A 27 -10.17 11.36 8.01
N GLY A 28 -8.98 11.68 7.53
CA GLY A 28 -8.38 13.01 7.66
C GLY A 28 -9.26 14.10 7.05
N ALA A 29 -9.80 13.88 5.86
CA ALA A 29 -10.71 14.82 5.21
C ALA A 29 -12.00 15.05 6.02
N VAL A 30 -12.60 13.98 6.56
CA VAL A 30 -13.80 14.08 7.42
C VAL A 30 -13.50 14.85 8.71
N LEU A 31 -12.36 14.59 9.35
CA LEU A 31 -11.99 15.18 10.65
C LEU A 31 -11.50 16.63 10.53
N THR A 32 -10.89 17.01 9.41
CA THR A 32 -10.30 18.34 9.22
C THR A 32 -11.13 19.27 8.33
N SER A 33 -12.21 18.76 7.71
CA SER A 33 -13.02 19.49 6.73
C SER A 33 -12.23 19.99 5.50
N VAL A 34 -11.01 19.48 5.30
CA VAL A 34 -10.17 19.77 4.14
C VAL A 34 -10.75 19.06 2.92
N SER A 35 -10.64 19.71 1.75
CA SER A 35 -11.13 19.16 0.49
C SER A 35 -10.66 17.72 0.28
N LEU A 36 -11.61 16.83 -0.01
CA LEU A 36 -11.37 15.41 -0.27
C LEU A 36 -10.30 15.21 -1.36
N VAL A 37 -10.28 16.10 -2.35
CA VAL A 37 -9.29 16.10 -3.45
C VAL A 37 -7.87 16.31 -2.93
N THR A 38 -7.68 17.23 -1.98
CA THR A 38 -6.36 17.50 -1.37
C THR A 38 -5.90 16.32 -0.53
N ALA A 39 -6.79 15.70 0.23
CA ALA A 39 -6.48 14.53 1.04
C ALA A 39 -6.11 13.31 0.18
N LEU A 40 -6.87 13.04 -0.89
CA LEU A 40 -6.58 11.98 -1.85
C LEU A 40 -5.25 12.20 -2.59
N SER A 41 -4.95 13.45 -2.94
CA SER A 41 -3.67 13.81 -3.57
C SER A 41 -2.50 13.55 -2.61
N ALA A 42 -2.65 13.92 -1.33
CA ALA A 42 -1.65 13.65 -0.31
C ALA A 42 -1.46 12.15 -0.03
N GLY A 43 -2.55 11.37 0.03
CA GLY A 43 -2.50 9.91 0.18
C GLY A 43 -1.92 9.17 -1.03
N SER A 44 -1.98 9.77 -2.22
CA SER A 44 -1.37 9.17 -3.42
C SER A 44 0.17 9.15 -3.35
N LEU A 45 0.79 10.08 -2.61
CA LEU A 45 2.25 10.15 -2.46
C LEU A 45 2.85 8.89 -1.82
N PRO A 46 2.41 8.44 -0.62
CA PRO A 46 2.89 7.18 -0.05
C PRO A 46 2.49 5.95 -0.87
N ALA A 47 1.33 5.95 -1.54
CA ALA A 47 0.93 4.84 -2.42
C ALA A 47 1.88 4.69 -3.63
N THR A 48 2.19 5.78 -4.33
CA THR A 48 3.16 5.79 -5.43
C THR A 48 4.57 5.47 -4.94
N GLY A 49 4.94 5.97 -3.76
CA GLY A 49 6.21 5.65 -3.11
C GLY A 49 6.36 4.15 -2.80
N SER A 50 5.34 3.50 -2.23
CA SER A 50 5.32 2.06 -1.95
C SER A 50 5.47 1.22 -3.23
N ILE A 51 4.76 1.59 -4.30
CA ILE A 51 4.87 0.91 -5.59
C ILE A 51 6.28 1.06 -6.15
N GLY A 52 6.84 2.27 -6.14
CA GLY A 52 8.21 2.50 -6.61
C GLY A 52 9.26 1.70 -5.81
N TYR A 53 9.10 1.64 -4.48
CA TYR A 53 9.98 0.84 -3.61
C TYR A 53 9.90 -0.65 -3.94
N ALA A 54 8.69 -1.20 -4.07
CA ALA A 54 8.47 -2.61 -4.37
C ALA A 54 8.91 -3.01 -5.80
N LEU A 55 9.02 -2.07 -6.74
CA LEU A 55 9.47 -2.37 -8.10
C LEU A 55 10.99 -2.23 -8.27
N PHE A 56 11.62 -1.30 -7.53
CA PHE A 56 13.00 -0.90 -7.81
C PHE A 56 13.99 -1.10 -6.67
N TYR A 57 13.54 -1.24 -5.42
CA TYR A 57 14.42 -1.42 -4.27
C TYR A 57 14.37 -2.86 -3.72
N ASP A 58 13.18 -3.38 -3.44
CA ASP A 58 12.98 -4.76 -2.96
C ASP A 58 11.98 -5.50 -3.86
N PRO A 59 12.36 -5.78 -5.13
CA PRO A 59 11.48 -6.46 -6.05
C PRO A 59 11.22 -7.91 -5.60
N PRO A 60 9.98 -8.41 -5.73
CA PRO A 60 9.68 -9.79 -5.38
C PRO A 60 10.48 -10.72 -6.30
N VAL A 61 11.47 -11.40 -5.74
CA VAL A 61 12.21 -12.46 -6.43
C VAL A 61 11.26 -13.66 -6.63
N PRO A 62 11.15 -14.21 -7.84
CA PRO A 62 10.34 -15.40 -8.07
C PRO A 62 10.88 -16.56 -7.23
N ASP A 63 10.01 -17.14 -6.41
CA ASP A 63 10.28 -18.34 -5.61
C ASP A 63 10.56 -19.50 -6.58
N GLY A 64 11.84 -19.86 -6.75
CA GLY A 64 12.28 -20.88 -7.72
C GLY A 64 13.58 -20.59 -8.48
N ALA A 65 14.34 -19.55 -8.14
CA ALA A 65 15.73 -19.40 -8.58
C ALA A 65 16.69 -20.01 -7.53
N GLY A 66 16.76 -21.34 -7.50
CA GLY A 66 17.64 -22.13 -6.63
C GLY A 66 17.43 -23.62 -6.79
#